data_AF-K9RSA0-F1
#
_entry.id   AF-K9RSA0-F1
#
_cell.length_a   1.000
_cell.length_b   1.000
_cell.length_c   1.000
_cell.angle_alpha   90.00
_cell.angle_beta   90.00
_cell.angle_gamma   90.00
#
_symmetry.space_group_name_H-M   'P 1'
#
loop_
_entity.id
_entity.type
_entity.pdbx_description
1 polymer ?
#
loop_
_entity_poly.entity_id
_entity_poly.type
_entity_poly.pdbx_seq_one_letter_code
_entity_poly.pdbx_strand_id
1 'polypeptide(L)'
;MPFLIFSPTLTDDKSTTFERFCQALANQASISRDLLQNEAVRQFFVGRDVAKFQCLQETGTSTSPSTNFIDFLFPRNISIVIREYLGRLFREQEEEKVLYDISILVAEWLIKASNEYHSLISTYIKNIPLISKRVLLSALSDAEFSTTNELLLSTVSLFLNSTDKRLAQTAAVFLLTCGGTMGKNCLSQALSTQELPHSHLIKGISELLS
;
A
#
# COMPACT_ATOMS: atom_id res chain seq x y z
N MET A 1 23.19 -20.34 -20.59
CA MET A 1 22.19 -20.63 -21.65
C MET A 1 20.85 -20.05 -21.22
N PRO A 2 20.05 -19.53 -22.16
CA PRO A 2 19.06 -18.47 -21.92
C PRO A 2 17.78 -18.98 -21.23
N PHE A 3 17.16 -18.10 -20.46
CA PHE A 3 15.79 -18.26 -19.97
C PHE A 3 14.83 -18.14 -21.16
N LEU A 4 14.12 -19.21 -21.47
CA LEU A 4 13.00 -19.22 -22.41
C LEU A 4 11.80 -18.53 -21.74
N ILE A 5 11.47 -17.32 -22.22
CA ILE A 5 10.19 -16.68 -21.95
C ILE A 5 9.15 -17.38 -22.82
N PHE A 6 8.33 -18.23 -22.22
CA PHE A 6 7.13 -18.73 -22.88
C PHE A 6 6.05 -17.65 -22.81
N SER A 7 5.85 -16.95 -23.92
CA SER A 7 4.61 -16.25 -24.21
C SER A 7 3.62 -17.28 -24.78
N PRO A 8 2.57 -17.68 -24.06
CA PRO A 8 1.56 -18.54 -24.66
C PRO A 8 0.70 -17.68 -25.60
N THR A 9 0.92 -17.83 -26.90
CA THR A 9 -0.08 -17.49 -27.91
C THR A 9 -1.31 -18.35 -27.66
N LEU A 10 -2.44 -17.68 -27.41
CA LEU A 10 -3.76 -18.29 -27.28
C LEU A 10 -4.15 -18.99 -28.60
N THR A 11 -3.90 -20.28 -28.68
CA THR A 11 -4.49 -21.16 -29.70
C THR A 11 -5.39 -22.20 -29.04
N ASP A 12 -6.70 -21.99 -29.22
CA ASP A 12 -7.81 -22.93 -29.36
C ASP A 12 -7.95 -24.20 -28.49
N ASP A 13 -7.37 -24.24 -27.29
CA ASP A 13 -7.72 -25.25 -26.28
C ASP A 13 -8.25 -24.57 -24.99
N LYS A 14 -9.44 -23.97 -25.10
CA LYS A 14 -9.95 -22.98 -24.14
C LYS A 14 -10.56 -23.54 -22.85
N SER A 15 -10.95 -24.82 -22.78
CA SER A 15 -11.59 -25.34 -21.55
C SER A 15 -10.57 -25.75 -20.49
N THR A 16 -9.49 -26.43 -20.88
CA THR A 16 -8.47 -26.94 -19.95
C THR A 16 -7.63 -25.82 -19.35
N THR A 17 -7.40 -24.73 -20.08
CA THR A 17 -6.58 -23.59 -19.63
C THR A 17 -7.33 -22.71 -18.63
N PHE A 18 -8.62 -22.46 -18.87
CA PHE A 18 -9.46 -21.63 -18.00
C PHE A 18 -9.79 -22.32 -16.66
N GLU A 19 -10.08 -23.62 -16.69
CA GLU A 19 -10.32 -24.37 -15.46
C GLU A 19 -9.06 -24.46 -14.59
N ARG A 20 -7.89 -24.68 -15.21
CA ARG A 20 -6.61 -24.65 -14.50
C ARG A 20 -6.30 -23.29 -13.88
N PHE A 21 -6.64 -22.20 -14.56
CA PHE A 21 -6.49 -20.84 -14.05
C PHE A 21 -7.41 -20.58 -12.84
N CYS A 22 -8.69 -20.94 -12.94
CA CYS A 22 -9.63 -20.85 -11.82
C CYS A 22 -9.20 -21.71 -10.63
N GLN A 23 -8.67 -22.90 -10.90
CA GLN A 23 -8.15 -23.81 -9.88
C GLN A 23 -6.93 -23.22 -9.16
N ALA A 24 -6.01 -22.59 -9.89
CA ALA A 24 -4.84 -21.94 -9.32
C ALA A 24 -5.23 -20.77 -8.41
N LEU A 25 -6.18 -19.94 -8.85
CA LEU A 25 -6.70 -18.82 -8.06
C LEU A 25 -7.45 -19.29 -6.80
N ALA A 26 -8.26 -20.34 -6.90
CA ALA A 26 -8.97 -20.89 -5.74
C ALA A 26 -8.03 -21.53 -4.72
N ASN A 27 -7.00 -22.24 -5.18
CA ASN A 27 -5.97 -22.81 -4.30
C ASN A 27 -5.17 -21.71 -3.58
N GLN A 28 -4.84 -20.61 -4.28
CA GLN A 28 -4.13 -19.47 -3.69
C GLN A 28 -4.99 -18.71 -2.67
N ALA A 29 -6.31 -18.69 -2.86
CA ALA A 29 -7.28 -18.10 -1.95
C ALA A 29 -7.81 -19.07 -0.88
N SER A 30 -7.32 -20.32 -0.83
CA SER A 30 -7.80 -21.36 0.09
C SER A 30 -9.32 -21.60 0.02
N ILE A 31 -9.93 -21.43 -1.16
CA ILE A 31 -11.36 -21.63 -1.39
C ILE A 31 -11.60 -23.12 -1.72
N SER A 32 -12.60 -23.73 -1.08
CA SER A 32 -12.97 -25.13 -1.31
C SER A 32 -13.37 -25.38 -2.77
N ARG A 33 -12.93 -26.52 -3.33
CA ARG A 33 -13.20 -26.92 -4.72
C ARG A 33 -14.69 -27.04 -5.03
N ASP A 34 -15.51 -27.36 -4.04
CA ASP A 34 -16.95 -27.54 -4.20
C ASP A 34 -17.66 -26.22 -4.55
N LEU A 35 -17.09 -25.08 -4.16
CA LEU A 35 -17.62 -23.74 -4.48
C LEU A 35 -17.38 -23.33 -5.94
N LEU A 36 -16.41 -23.95 -6.62
CA LEU A 36 -16.11 -23.69 -8.04
C LEU A 36 -17.05 -24.39 -9.02
N GLN A 37 -17.84 -25.36 -8.54
CA GLN A 37 -18.90 -26.00 -9.32
C GLN A 37 -20.16 -25.13 -9.39
N ASN A 38 -20.21 -24.04 -8.62
CA ASN A 38 -21.31 -23.10 -8.65
C ASN A 38 -21.13 -22.11 -9.81
N GLU A 39 -21.99 -22.24 -10.83
CA GLU A 39 -22.00 -21.40 -12.04
C GLU A 39 -22.04 -19.90 -11.71
N ALA A 40 -22.76 -19.49 -10.65
CA ALA A 40 -22.83 -18.09 -10.22
C ALA A 40 -21.50 -17.59 -9.65
N VAL A 41 -20.75 -18.46 -8.95
CA VAL A 41 -19.40 -18.15 -8.45
C VAL A 41 -18.41 -18.08 -9.61
N ARG A 42 -18.50 -19.00 -10.58
CA ARG A 42 -17.71 -18.93 -11.82
C ARG A 42 -17.98 -17.64 -12.59
N GLN A 43 -19.23 -17.29 -12.82
CA GLN A 43 -19.60 -16.04 -13.48
C GLN A 43 -19.20 -14.80 -12.67
N PHE A 44 -19.17 -14.87 -11.35
CA PHE A 44 -18.65 -13.81 -10.50
C PHE A 44 -17.13 -13.58 -10.71
N PHE A 45 -16.33 -14.64 -10.81
CA PHE A 45 -14.89 -14.54 -11.12
C PHE A 45 -14.65 -14.09 -12.57
N VAL A 46 -15.41 -14.63 -13.53
CA VAL A 46 -15.34 -14.22 -14.95
C VAL A 46 -15.74 -12.75 -15.12
N GLY A 47 -16.82 -12.31 -14.47
CA GLY A 47 -17.25 -10.91 -14.50
C GLY A 47 -16.22 -9.96 -13.90
N ARG A 48 -15.51 -10.42 -12.86
CA ARG A 48 -14.39 -9.68 -12.23
C ARG A 48 -13.22 -9.47 -13.19
N ASP A 49 -12.85 -10.49 -13.95
CA ASP A 49 -11.70 -10.43 -14.85
C ASP A 49 -12.06 -9.78 -16.20
N VAL A 50 -13.31 -9.93 -16.67
CA VAL A 50 -13.83 -9.26 -17.87
C VAL A 50 -13.98 -7.74 -17.65
N ALA A 51 -14.53 -7.31 -16.51
CA ALA A 51 -14.62 -5.87 -16.18
C ALA A 51 -13.23 -5.24 -16.04
N LYS A 52 -12.27 -5.99 -15.48
CA LYS A 52 -10.86 -5.57 -15.38
C LYS A 52 -10.22 -5.47 -16.78
N PHE A 53 -10.51 -6.40 -17.69
CA PHE A 53 -10.00 -6.38 -19.06
C PHE A 53 -10.61 -5.27 -19.91
N GLN A 54 -11.92 -4.99 -19.77
CA GLN A 54 -12.61 -3.89 -20.45
C GLN A 54 -12.09 -2.53 -19.98
N CYS A 55 -11.92 -2.34 -18.68
CA CYS A 55 -11.31 -1.13 -18.12
C CYS A 55 -9.88 -0.90 -18.65
N LEU A 56 -9.06 -1.96 -18.72
CA LEU A 56 -7.69 -1.87 -19.25
C LEU A 56 -7.63 -1.61 -20.77
N GLN A 57 -8.65 -2.04 -21.53
CA GLN A 57 -8.81 -1.71 -22.95
C GLN A 57 -9.26 -0.26 -23.15
N GLU A 58 -10.18 0.23 -22.32
CA GLU A 58 -10.66 1.61 -22.37
C GLU A 58 -9.57 2.62 -21.99
N THR A 59 -8.62 2.25 -21.12
CA THR A 59 -7.50 3.11 -20.71
C THR A 59 -6.22 2.94 -21.53
N GLY A 60 -6.22 2.09 -22.57
CA GLY A 60 -5.10 1.95 -23.51
C GLY A 60 -3.81 1.35 -22.93
N THR A 61 -3.88 0.67 -21.79
CA THR A 61 -2.71 0.11 -21.07
C THR A 61 -2.59 -1.41 -21.28
N SER A 62 -1.54 -1.87 -21.96
CA SER A 62 -1.38 -3.27 -22.40
C SER A 62 -0.44 -4.15 -21.56
N THR A 63 0.00 -3.76 -20.36
CA THR A 63 1.00 -4.54 -19.59
C THR A 63 0.75 -4.69 -18.07
N SER A 64 0.40 -5.91 -17.66
CA SER A 64 0.92 -6.77 -16.56
C SER A 64 1.01 -6.30 -15.07
N PRO A 65 1.33 -7.19 -14.11
CA PRO A 65 0.48 -7.70 -13.02
C PRO A 65 0.76 -7.01 -11.67
N SER A 66 0.90 -5.69 -11.66
CA SER A 66 1.18 -4.92 -10.43
C SER A 66 -0.07 -4.69 -9.55
N THR A 67 -1.27 -4.99 -10.05
CA THR A 67 -2.52 -4.86 -9.28
C THR A 67 -2.71 -5.91 -8.18
N ASN A 68 -1.88 -6.95 -8.11
CA ASN A 68 -2.13 -8.09 -7.20
C ASN A 68 -1.94 -7.77 -5.71
N PHE A 69 -1.12 -6.78 -5.34
CA PHE A 69 -0.83 -6.47 -3.93
C PHE A 69 -1.90 -5.61 -3.26
N ILE A 70 -2.44 -4.63 -3.98
CA ILE A 70 -3.44 -3.67 -3.47
C ILE A 70 -4.83 -4.29 -3.45
N ASP A 71 -5.13 -5.12 -4.46
CA ASP A 71 -6.35 -5.94 -4.47
C ASP A 71 -6.37 -6.97 -3.33
N PHE A 72 -5.19 -7.39 -2.85
CA PHE A 72 -5.03 -8.31 -1.71
C PHE A 72 -5.11 -7.60 -0.35
N LEU A 73 -4.45 -6.44 -0.18
CA LEU A 73 -4.40 -5.75 1.10
C LEU A 73 -5.65 -4.97 1.45
N PHE A 74 -6.36 -4.43 0.46
CA PHE A 74 -7.49 -3.54 0.73
C PHE A 74 -8.83 -4.23 0.47
N PRO A 75 -9.76 -4.27 1.45
CA PRO A 75 -11.09 -4.86 1.29
C PRO A 75 -11.96 -4.04 0.31
N ARG A 76 -12.86 -4.71 -0.42
CA ARG A 76 -13.63 -4.16 -1.57
C ARG A 76 -14.46 -2.92 -1.27
N ASN A 77 -14.62 -2.57 -0.01
CA ASN A 77 -15.28 -1.36 0.48
C ASN A 77 -14.46 -0.08 0.30
N ILE A 78 -13.17 -0.16 -0.06
CA ILE A 78 -12.39 1.02 -0.45
C ILE A 78 -12.70 1.41 -1.90
N SER A 79 -13.03 2.70 -2.08
CA SER A 79 -13.26 3.32 -3.39
C SER A 79 -12.17 2.96 -4.39
N ILE A 80 -12.57 2.63 -5.62
CA ILE A 80 -11.68 2.29 -6.73
C ILE A 80 -10.65 3.41 -6.96
N VAL A 81 -11.07 4.67 -6.81
CA VAL A 81 -10.20 5.84 -6.96
C VAL A 81 -9.06 5.85 -5.95
N ILE A 82 -9.34 5.52 -4.68
CA ILE A 82 -8.30 5.45 -3.63
C ILE A 82 -7.35 4.28 -3.89
N ARG A 83 -7.86 3.14 -4.37
CA ARG A 83 -7.01 2.00 -4.74
C ARG A 83 -6.06 2.35 -5.87
N GLU A 84 -6.52 3.14 -6.84
CA GLU A 84 -5.68 3.62 -7.94
C GLU A 84 -4.56 4.54 -7.42
N TYR A 85 -4.89 5.48 -6.53
CA TYR A 85 -3.90 6.35 -5.89
C TYR A 85 -2.86 5.56 -5.10
N LEU A 86 -3.29 4.58 -4.31
CA LEU A 86 -2.39 3.65 -3.64
C LEU A 86 -1.59 2.80 -4.66
N GLY A 87 -2.18 2.48 -5.81
CA GLY A 87 -1.51 1.83 -6.94
C GLY A 87 -0.34 2.63 -7.47
N ARG A 88 -0.55 3.93 -7.63
CA ARG A 88 0.46 4.85 -8.15
C ARG A 88 1.56 5.10 -7.12
N LEU A 89 1.22 5.29 -5.84
CA LEU A 89 2.22 5.41 -4.76
C LEU A 89 3.10 4.16 -4.61
N PHE A 90 2.58 2.98 -4.96
CA PHE A 90 3.35 1.73 -4.94
C PHE A 90 4.35 1.61 -6.11
N ARG A 91 4.15 2.37 -7.20
CA ARG A 91 4.99 2.33 -8.41
C ARG A 91 6.06 3.43 -8.33
N GLU A 92 7.31 3.08 -8.63
CA GLU A 92 8.48 4.01 -8.58
C GLU A 92 8.63 4.93 -9.81
N GLN A 93 7.55 5.18 -10.56
CA GLN A 93 7.63 5.84 -11.87
C GLN A 93 7.19 7.30 -11.88
N GLU A 94 6.61 7.77 -10.78
CA GLU A 94 6.00 9.10 -10.69
C GLU A 94 7.00 10.12 -10.15
N GLU A 95 6.92 11.36 -10.63
CA GLU A 95 7.69 12.47 -10.09
C GLU A 95 7.25 12.79 -8.65
N GLU A 96 8.17 13.31 -7.82
CA GLU A 96 7.89 13.60 -6.39
C GLU A 96 6.70 14.54 -6.20
N LYS A 97 6.53 15.53 -7.09
CA LYS A 97 5.37 16.44 -7.07
C LYS A 97 4.05 15.67 -7.26
N VAL A 98 4.01 14.77 -8.23
CA VAL A 98 2.84 13.94 -8.52
C VAL A 98 2.55 12.99 -7.36
N LEU A 99 3.59 12.40 -6.77
CA LEU A 99 3.45 11.59 -5.56
C LEU A 99 2.86 12.39 -4.40
N TYR A 100 3.21 13.67 -4.26
CA TYR A 100 2.69 14.54 -3.21
C TYR A 100 1.22 14.88 -3.44
N ASP A 101 0.84 15.24 -4.66
CA ASP A 101 -0.57 15.48 -5.04
C ASP A 101 -1.44 14.25 -4.78
N ILE A 102 -0.94 13.05 -5.13
CA ILE A 102 -1.64 11.78 -4.83
C ILE A 102 -1.71 11.54 -3.31
N SER A 103 -0.64 11.84 -2.58
CA SER A 103 -0.58 11.63 -1.13
C SER A 103 -1.54 12.54 -0.36
N ILE A 104 -1.79 13.77 -0.83
CA ILE A 104 -2.82 14.65 -0.28
C ILE A 104 -4.19 13.99 -0.38
N LEU A 105 -4.54 13.45 -1.55
CA LEU A 105 -5.83 12.79 -1.76
C LEU A 105 -5.99 11.54 -0.88
N VAL A 106 -4.91 10.80 -0.68
CA VAL A 106 -4.89 9.67 0.26
C VAL A 106 -5.03 10.14 1.71
N ALA A 107 -4.38 11.24 2.10
CA ALA A 107 -4.49 11.82 3.44
C ALA A 107 -5.91 12.33 3.73
N GLU A 108 -6.51 13.09 2.80
CA GLU A 108 -7.89 13.57 2.91
C GLU A 108 -8.90 12.43 3.06
N TRP A 109 -8.67 11.32 2.36
CA TRP A 109 -9.48 10.12 2.50
C TRP A 109 -9.28 9.47 3.87
N LEU A 110 -8.04 9.29 4.33
CA LEU A 110 -7.73 8.67 5.62
C LEU A 110 -8.32 9.45 6.80
N ILE A 111 -8.28 10.79 6.77
CA ILE A 111 -8.88 11.64 7.82
C ILE A 111 -10.38 11.35 8.00
N LYS A 112 -11.08 11.01 6.93
CA LYS A 112 -12.52 10.71 6.93
C LYS A 112 -12.82 9.22 7.12
N ALA A 113 -11.80 8.38 7.07
CA ALA A 113 -11.94 6.93 7.11
C ALA A 113 -12.10 6.41 8.55
N SER A 114 -12.70 5.23 8.69
CA SER A 114 -12.72 4.50 9.95
C SER A 114 -11.32 4.03 10.35
N ASN A 115 -11.07 3.86 11.65
CA ASN A 115 -9.79 3.42 12.21
C ASN A 115 -9.26 2.08 11.63
N GLU A 116 -10.13 1.22 11.10
CA GLU A 116 -9.72 -0.03 10.43
C GLU A 116 -8.80 0.23 9.22
N TYR A 117 -8.99 1.35 8.52
CA TYR A 117 -8.17 1.73 7.38
C TYR A 117 -6.80 2.26 7.79
N HIS A 118 -6.65 2.80 9.00
CA HIS A 118 -5.33 3.17 9.55
C HIS A 118 -4.45 1.93 9.77
N SER A 119 -5.06 0.82 10.20
CA SER A 119 -4.36 -0.47 10.31
C SER A 119 -3.94 -0.99 8.93
N LEU A 120 -4.81 -0.88 7.92
CA LEU A 120 -4.46 -1.28 6.55
C LEU A 120 -3.32 -0.43 5.98
N ILE A 121 -3.35 0.88 6.22
CA ILE A 121 -2.30 1.78 5.76
C ILE A 121 -0.96 1.46 6.41
N SER A 122 -0.93 1.03 7.67
CA SER A 122 0.31 0.60 8.32
C SER A 122 0.99 -0.54 7.55
N THR A 123 0.22 -1.52 7.08
CA THR A 123 0.77 -2.66 6.32
C THR A 123 1.20 -2.22 4.92
N TYR A 124 0.42 -1.35 4.29
CA TYR A 124 0.73 -0.81 2.98
C TYR A 124 2.03 0.02 2.99
N ILE A 125 2.18 0.97 3.91
CA ILE A 125 3.32 1.89 3.95
C ILE A 125 4.64 1.13 4.12
N LYS A 126 4.69 -0.02 4.80
CA LYS A 126 5.93 -0.84 4.87
C LYS A 126 6.45 -1.24 3.50
N ASN A 127 5.55 -1.47 2.55
CA ASN A 127 5.84 -2.12 1.28
C ASN A 127 5.98 -1.15 0.10
N ILE A 128 5.67 0.14 0.28
CA ILE A 128 5.88 1.13 -0.78
C ILE A 128 7.34 1.59 -0.88
N PRO A 129 7.74 2.15 -2.04
CA PRO A 129 9.05 2.75 -2.24
C PRO A 129 9.41 3.81 -1.20
N LEU A 130 10.70 3.99 -0.94
CA LEU A 130 11.20 4.92 0.08
C LEU A 130 10.71 6.35 -0.15
N ILE A 131 10.75 6.81 -1.40
CA ILE A 131 10.28 8.15 -1.76
C ILE A 131 8.79 8.31 -1.47
N SER A 132 7.97 7.32 -1.83
CA SER A 132 6.53 7.32 -1.58
C SER A 132 6.21 7.28 -0.08
N LYS A 133 6.98 6.53 0.73
CA LYS A 133 6.86 6.54 2.21
C LYS A 133 7.04 7.95 2.74
N ARG A 134 8.14 8.61 2.35
CA ARG A 134 8.45 9.98 2.79
C ARG A 134 7.31 10.92 2.42
N VAL A 135 6.96 10.96 1.14
CA VAL A 135 5.98 11.90 0.60
C VAL A 135 4.60 11.69 1.24
N LEU A 136 4.17 10.45 1.43
CA LEU A 136 2.91 10.14 2.09
C LEU A 136 2.89 10.58 3.57
N LEU A 137 3.97 10.32 4.31
CA LEU A 137 4.06 10.76 5.71
C LEU A 137 4.10 12.28 5.83
N SER A 138 4.76 12.98 4.91
CA SER A 138 4.73 14.45 4.83
C SER A 138 3.30 14.94 4.59
N ALA A 139 2.62 14.44 3.55
CA ALA A 139 1.26 14.85 3.23
C ALA A 139 0.27 14.58 4.37
N LEU A 140 0.41 13.45 5.08
CA LEU A 140 -0.40 13.17 6.28
C LEU A 140 -0.14 14.18 7.40
N SER A 141 1.12 14.55 7.61
CA SER A 141 1.49 15.54 8.63
C SER A 141 0.98 16.93 8.28
N ASP A 142 1.11 17.32 7.01
CA ASP A 142 0.65 18.61 6.49
C ASP A 142 -0.88 18.72 6.51
N ALA A 143 -1.59 17.61 6.32
CA ALA A 143 -3.04 17.52 6.41
C ALA A 143 -3.57 17.42 7.85
N GLU A 144 -2.70 17.54 8.87
CA GLU A 144 -3.04 17.43 10.29
C GLU A 144 -3.77 16.11 10.63
N PHE A 145 -3.41 15.02 9.95
CA PHE A 145 -3.97 13.71 10.22
C PHE A 145 -3.68 13.27 11.66
N SER A 146 -4.71 12.87 12.42
CA SER A 146 -4.55 12.41 13.79
C SER A 146 -4.84 10.92 13.92
N THR A 147 -3.97 10.18 14.62
CA THR A 147 -4.13 8.73 14.81
C THR A 147 -3.64 8.26 16.17
N THR A 148 -4.42 7.38 16.80
CA THR A 148 -4.02 6.60 17.99
C THR A 148 -3.77 5.14 17.63
N ASN A 149 -3.65 4.81 16.33
CA ASN A 149 -3.46 3.44 15.88
C ASN A 149 -2.02 2.98 16.16
N GLU A 150 -1.85 2.13 17.17
CA GLU A 150 -0.54 1.63 17.61
C GLU A 150 0.23 0.89 16.51
N LEU A 151 -0.47 0.17 15.62
CA LEU A 151 0.17 -0.55 14.53
C LEU A 151 0.78 0.42 13.50
N LEU A 152 0.08 1.51 13.20
CA LEU A 152 0.60 2.57 12.34
C LEU A 152 1.77 3.30 13.00
N LEU A 153 1.63 3.72 14.26
CA LEU A 153 2.70 4.43 14.97
C LEU A 153 3.95 3.57 15.15
N SER A 154 3.79 2.29 15.52
CA SER A 154 4.93 1.35 15.59
C SER A 154 5.54 1.07 14.23
N THR A 155 4.76 1.07 13.15
CA THR A 155 5.30 0.96 11.80
C THR A 155 6.13 2.18 11.43
N VAL A 156 5.65 3.39 11.72
CA VAL A 156 6.37 4.63 11.42
C VAL A 156 7.63 4.75 12.28
N SER A 157 7.60 4.30 13.53
CA SER A 157 8.79 4.32 14.40
C SER A 157 9.93 3.46 13.86
N LEU A 158 9.64 2.36 13.15
CA LEU A 158 10.68 1.57 12.46
C LEU A 158 11.44 2.40 11.41
N PHE A 159 10.81 3.42 10.82
CA PHE A 159 11.46 4.27 9.82
C PHE A 159 12.46 5.26 10.42
N LEU A 160 12.45 5.46 11.75
CA LEU A 160 13.49 6.23 12.44
C LEU A 160 14.88 5.58 12.31
N ASN A 161 14.92 4.26 12.10
CA ASN A 161 16.16 3.51 11.87
C ASN A 161 16.61 3.51 10.40
N SER A 162 15.95 4.30 9.53
CA SER A 162 16.35 4.39 8.13
C SER A 162 17.71 5.08 7.98
N THR A 163 18.53 4.58 7.05
CA THR A 163 19.74 5.28 6.62
C THR A 163 19.42 6.54 5.81
N ASP A 164 18.23 6.64 5.21
CA ASP A 164 17.75 7.86 4.56
C ASP A 164 17.36 8.90 5.61
N LYS A 165 18.13 9.98 5.67
CA LYS A 165 17.94 11.09 6.61
C LYS A 165 16.54 11.71 6.49
N ARG A 166 16.02 11.87 5.27
CA ARG A 166 14.75 12.56 5.02
C ARG A 166 13.58 11.70 5.49
N LEU A 167 13.63 10.39 5.27
CA LEU A 167 12.62 9.47 5.78
C LEU A 167 12.63 9.43 7.32
N ALA A 168 13.80 9.31 7.95
CA ALA A 168 13.90 9.30 9.41
C ALA A 168 13.38 10.60 10.03
N GLN A 169 13.71 11.76 9.45
CA GLN A 169 13.18 13.06 9.84
C GLN A 169 11.65 13.13 9.69
N THR A 170 11.13 12.70 8.54
CA THR A 170 9.69 12.76 8.26
C THR A 170 8.90 11.83 9.19
N ALA A 171 9.45 10.66 9.51
CA ALA A 171 8.87 9.75 10.49
C ALA A 171 8.83 10.37 11.89
N ALA A 172 9.89 11.07 12.31
CA ALA A 172 9.91 11.77 13.59
C ALA A 172 8.83 12.88 13.65
N VAL A 173 8.72 13.69 12.58
CA VAL A 173 7.68 14.72 12.47
C VAL A 173 6.29 14.08 12.57
N PHE A 174 6.01 13.04 11.77
CA PHE A 174 4.72 12.36 11.79
C PHE A 174 4.37 11.82 13.18
N LEU A 175 5.31 11.20 13.90
CA LEU A 175 5.05 10.70 15.25
C LEU A 175 4.66 11.83 16.22
N LEU A 176 5.27 13.01 16.08
CA LEU A 176 5.01 14.16 16.95
C LEU A 176 3.70 14.87 16.58
N THR A 177 3.43 15.06 15.30
CA THR A 177 2.27 15.83 14.80
C THR A 177 1.01 14.96 14.72
N CYS A 178 1.12 13.76 14.15
CA CYS A 178 -0.03 12.89 13.89
C CYS A 178 -0.34 11.94 15.05
N GLY A 179 0.67 11.49 15.78
CA GLY A 179 0.55 10.47 16.82
C GLY A 179 0.23 10.99 18.23
N GLY A 180 0.27 12.30 18.44
CA GLY A 180 0.06 12.94 19.75
C GLY A 180 0.92 12.30 20.84
N THR A 181 0.33 12.04 22.02
CA THR A 181 1.04 11.45 23.16
C THR A 181 1.58 10.05 22.86
N MET A 182 0.86 9.22 22.09
CA MET A 182 1.32 7.87 21.76
C MET A 182 2.52 7.89 20.82
N GLY A 183 2.49 8.78 19.82
CA GLY A 183 3.61 8.97 18.91
C GLY A 183 4.86 9.52 19.62
N LYS A 184 4.68 10.48 20.54
CA LYS A 184 5.76 10.94 21.44
C LYS A 184 6.38 9.79 22.23
N ASN A 185 5.56 8.92 22.81
CA ASN A 185 6.04 7.73 23.54
C ASN A 185 6.83 6.77 22.63
N CYS A 186 6.33 6.49 21.42
CA CYS A 186 7.06 5.67 20.44
C CYS A 186 8.42 6.28 20.07
N LEU A 187 8.48 7.60 19.89
CA LEU A 187 9.72 8.31 19.57
C LEU A 187 10.73 8.23 20.73
N SER A 188 10.30 8.52 21.95
CA SER A 188 11.16 8.43 23.15
C SER A 188 11.64 7.01 23.39
N GLN A 189 10.79 6.01 23.17
CA GLN A 189 11.17 4.60 23.27
C GLN A 189 12.24 4.24 22.22
N ALA A 190 12.05 4.63 20.95
CA ALA A 190 13.04 4.36 19.90
C ALA A 190 14.40 5.02 20.22
N LEU A 191 14.40 6.28 20.68
CA LEU A 191 15.61 7.02 21.03
C LEU A 191 16.36 6.46 22.25
N SER A 192 15.66 5.78 23.16
CA SER A 192 16.25 5.23 24.38
C SER A 192 16.73 3.78 24.22
N THR A 193 16.16 3.03 23.28
CA THR A 193 16.39 1.58 23.13
C THR A 193 17.25 1.20 21.93
N GLN A 194 17.39 2.08 20.94
CA GLN A 194 18.06 1.76 19.68
C GLN A 194 19.11 2.81 19.33
N GLU A 195 20.23 2.37 18.77
CA GLU A 195 21.22 3.26 18.17
C GLU A 195 20.71 3.71 16.80
N LEU A 196 20.07 4.89 16.75
CA LEU A 196 19.50 5.43 15.52
C LEU A 196 20.57 6.18 14.70
N PRO A 197 20.67 5.96 13.37
CA PRO A 197 21.68 6.60 12.51
C PRO A 197 21.66 8.13 12.56
N HIS A 198 20.46 8.71 12.71
CA HIS A 198 20.22 10.16 12.70
C HIS A 198 19.73 10.68 14.06
N SER A 199 20.15 10.05 15.16
CA SER A 199 19.64 10.33 16.51
C SER A 199 19.69 11.83 16.91
N HIS A 200 20.76 12.55 16.58
CA HIS A 200 20.87 13.99 16.86
C HIS A 200 19.83 14.82 16.11
N LEU A 201 19.56 14.50 14.84
CA LEU A 201 18.54 15.16 14.04
C LEU A 201 17.15 14.92 14.63
N ILE A 202 16.86 13.67 14.98
CA ILE A 202 15.57 13.26 15.54
C ILE A 202 15.32 13.95 16.89
N LYS A 203 16.36 14.04 17.74
CA LYS A 203 16.29 14.80 19.02
C LYS A 203 16.01 16.28 18.78
N GLY A 204 16.73 16.91 17.84
CA GLY A 204 16.49 18.32 17.51
C GLY A 204 15.06 18.58 17.01
N ILE A 205 14.49 17.68 16.19
CA ILE A 205 13.09 17.78 15.77
C ILE A 205 12.14 17.65 16.96
N SER A 206 12.40 16.71 17.86
CA SER A 206 11.61 16.54 19.08
C SER A 206 11.62 17.81 19.92
N GLU A 207 12.76 18.45 20.10
CA GLU A 207 12.89 19.69 20.88
C GLU A 207 12.17 20.87 20.22
N LEU A 208 12.18 20.97 18.89
CA LEU A 208 11.53 22.06 18.15
C LEU A 208 10.00 21.96 18.10
N LEU A 209 9.45 20.75 18.15
CA LEU A 209 8.02 20.49 17.96
C LEU A 209 7.29 20.07 19.24
N SER A 210 7.99 19.97 20.39
CA SER A 210 7.39 19.62 21.69
C SER A 210 6.96 20.84 22.48
#